data_AF-A0A959KH99-F1
#
_entry.id   AF-A0A959KH99-F1
#
_cell.length_a   1.000
_cell.length_b   1.000
_cell.length_c   1.000
_cell.angle_alpha   90.00
_cell.angle_beta   90.00
_cell.angle_gamma   90.00
#
_symmetry.space_group_name_H-M   'P 1'
#
loop_
_entity.id
_entity.type
_entity.pdbx_description
1 polymer ?
#
loop_
_entity_poly.entity_id
_entity_poly.type
_entity_poly.pdbx_seq_one_letter_code
_entity_poly.pdbx_strand_id
1 'polypeptide(L)'
;VVYQGPETSFFPRDPLRTGRFGMTALLTEYFRVKVETGQSWNDSDWSNVVKLDPPSVSLSLKPPKLRLEEKLGVKKVVWDAVHGAKQYELEVSFLTENFIKPDPFKTERTEISLATLGIRLAQSMAYKALKMNYYVRCKAVGEGIYEDSDWSETLTVTA
;
A
#
# COMPACT_ATOMS: atom_id res chain seq x y z
N VAL A 1 -31.14 -3.44 -14.69
CA VAL A 1 -32.39 -3.88 -14.04
C VAL A 1 -33.39 -2.76 -14.22
N VAL A 2 -34.49 -3.01 -14.92
CA VAL A 2 -35.58 -2.05 -15.13
C VAL A 2 -36.68 -2.38 -14.12
N TYR A 3 -37.25 -1.38 -13.46
CA TYR A 3 -38.50 -1.55 -12.73
C TYR A 3 -39.38 -0.29 -12.78
N GLN A 4 -40.69 -0.53 -12.90
CA GLN A 4 -41.79 0.44 -12.99
C GLN A 4 -42.37 0.76 -11.60
N GLY A 5 -42.68 2.04 -11.34
CA GLY A 5 -43.57 2.46 -10.24
C GLY A 5 -43.35 3.92 -9.78
N PRO A 6 -44.39 4.62 -9.28
CA PRO A 6 -44.43 6.08 -9.16
C PRO A 6 -43.75 6.68 -7.90
N GLU A 7 -42.91 5.94 -7.18
CA GLU A 7 -42.28 6.44 -5.95
C GLU A 7 -40.77 6.65 -6.12
N THR A 8 -40.37 7.92 -6.26
CA THR A 8 -38.97 8.34 -6.23
C THR A 8 -38.42 8.30 -4.81
N SER A 9 -38.01 7.12 -4.33
CA SER A 9 -37.03 7.01 -3.25
C SER A 9 -36.19 5.73 -3.43
N PHE A 10 -34.89 5.91 -3.68
CA PHE A 10 -33.92 4.81 -3.88
C PHE A 10 -33.36 4.24 -2.57
N PHE A 11 -33.95 4.60 -1.42
CA PHE A 11 -33.64 3.94 -0.16
C PHE A 11 -34.76 2.96 0.14
N PRO A 12 -34.49 1.68 0.35
CA PRO A 12 -35.53 0.77 0.82
C PRO A 12 -36.07 1.33 2.14
N ARG A 13 -37.39 1.51 2.23
CA ARG A 13 -38.12 1.84 3.46
C ARG A 13 -38.10 0.69 4.48
N ASP A 14 -37.26 -0.32 4.24
CA ASP A 14 -37.16 -1.56 4.98
C ASP A 14 -35.65 -1.94 5.10
N PRO A 15 -35.04 -1.81 6.28
CA PRO A 15 -33.59 -1.99 6.45
C PRO A 15 -33.09 -3.44 6.25
N LEU A 16 -33.97 -4.40 5.97
CA LEU A 16 -33.64 -5.83 5.97
C LEU A 16 -33.70 -6.52 4.60
N ARG A 17 -34.09 -5.81 3.52
CA ARG A 17 -34.16 -6.39 2.17
C ARG A 17 -33.23 -5.67 1.21
N THR A 18 -31.94 -5.67 1.52
CA THR A 18 -30.90 -5.38 0.54
C THR A 18 -30.80 -6.54 -0.44
N GLY A 19 -31.49 -6.40 -1.58
CA GLY A 19 -31.11 -7.15 -2.77
C GLY A 19 -29.64 -6.83 -3.06
N ARG A 20 -28.78 -7.84 -2.94
CA ARG A 20 -27.37 -7.73 -3.34
C ARG A 20 -27.32 -7.39 -4.83
N PHE A 21 -27.28 -6.10 -5.16
CA PHE A 21 -26.53 -5.68 -6.32
C PHE A 21 -25.09 -6.11 -6.04
N GLY A 22 -24.50 -6.87 -6.96
CA GLY A 22 -23.07 -7.20 -6.89
C GLY A 22 -22.25 -5.94 -7.10
N MET A 23 -22.25 -5.05 -6.10
CA MET A 23 -21.43 -3.85 -6.06
C MET A 23 -20.01 -4.32 -5.85
N THR A 24 -19.22 -4.27 -6.92
CA THR A 24 -17.78 -4.47 -6.81
C THR A 24 -17.23 -3.20 -6.19
N ALA A 25 -16.97 -3.23 -4.88
CA ALA A 25 -16.69 -2.06 -4.02
C ALA A 25 -15.45 -1.22 -4.39
N LEU A 26 -14.84 -1.46 -5.55
CA LEU A 26 -13.60 -0.83 -6.02
C LEU A 26 -13.76 -0.13 -7.39
N LEU A 27 -14.94 -0.15 -8.00
CA LEU A 27 -15.16 0.44 -9.32
C LEU A 27 -16.09 1.65 -9.22
N THR A 28 -15.73 2.74 -9.90
CA THR A 28 -16.66 3.83 -10.18
C THR A 28 -17.78 3.30 -11.07
N GLU A 29 -19.02 3.48 -10.63
CA GLU A 29 -20.21 3.05 -11.37
C GLU A 29 -21.00 4.26 -11.87
N TYR A 30 -21.62 4.11 -13.05
CA TYR A 30 -22.41 5.15 -13.69
C TYR A 30 -23.84 4.65 -13.87
N PHE A 31 -24.80 5.41 -13.35
CA PHE A 31 -26.21 5.05 -13.38
C PHE A 31 -27.01 6.12 -14.13
N ARG A 32 -28.02 5.67 -14.88
CA ARG A 32 -29.10 6.51 -15.38
C ARG A 32 -30.37 5.70 -15.36
N VAL A 33 -31.50 6.38 -15.22
CA VAL A 33 -32.81 5.75 -15.16
C VAL A 33 -33.69 6.26 -16.29
N LYS A 34 -34.55 5.39 -16.82
CA LYS A 34 -35.68 5.79 -17.67
C LYS A 34 -36.91 5.02 -17.22
N VAL A 35 -38.07 5.55 -17.55
CA VAL A 35 -39.34 4.86 -17.37
C VAL A 35 -39.64 4.08 -18.64
N GLU A 36 -39.83 2.76 -18.50
CA GLU A 36 -40.34 1.92 -19.59
C GLU A 36 -41.83 1.68 -19.37
N THR A 37 -42.64 1.95 -20.40
CA THR A 37 -44.08 1.70 -20.35
C THR A 37 -44.38 0.42 -21.13
N GLY A 38 -44.77 -0.65 -20.41
CA GLY A 38 -45.06 -1.97 -20.99
C GLY A 38 -46.30 -2.06 -21.91
N GLN A 39 -46.97 -0.95 -22.23
CA GLN A 39 -48.06 -0.85 -23.21
C GLN A 39 -48.04 0.51 -23.90
N SER A 40 -48.46 0.54 -25.18
CA SER A 40 -48.84 1.61 -26.16
C SER A 40 -48.49 3.10 -25.95
N TRP A 41 -47.75 3.45 -24.92
CA TRP A 41 -47.19 4.75 -24.62
C TRP A 41 -45.69 4.70 -24.89
N ASN A 42 -45.11 5.86 -25.16
CA ASN A 42 -43.68 5.96 -25.37
C ASN A 42 -42.95 5.97 -24.03
N ASP A 43 -41.84 5.23 -23.98
CA ASP A 43 -40.85 5.32 -22.91
C ASP A 43 -40.40 6.76 -22.68
N SER A 44 -39.95 7.07 -21.46
CA SER A 44 -39.30 8.35 -21.19
C SER A 44 -37.91 8.40 -21.80
N ASP A 45 -37.40 9.62 -21.99
CA ASP A 45 -35.98 9.83 -22.14
C ASP A 45 -35.20 9.38 -20.90
N TRP A 46 -33.91 9.12 -21.09
CA TRP A 46 -33.01 8.82 -19.98
C TRP A 46 -32.76 10.04 -19.11
N SER A 47 -32.61 9.82 -17.80
CA SER A 47 -32.13 10.83 -16.86
C SER A 47 -30.68 11.25 -17.16
N ASN A 48 -30.23 12.30 -16.46
CA ASN A 48 -28.81 12.56 -16.32
C ASN A 48 -28.08 11.36 -15.70
N VAL A 49 -26.80 11.22 -16.05
CA VAL A 49 -25.93 10.20 -15.46
C VAL A 49 -25.54 10.62 -14.03
N VAL A 50 -25.70 9.71 -13.09
CA VAL A 50 -25.19 9.81 -11.72
C VAL A 50 -23.95 8.96 -11.61
N LYS A 51 -22.87 9.57 -11.12
CA LYS A 51 -21.60 8.89 -10.83
C LYS A 51 -21.59 8.48 -9.36
N LEU A 52 -21.35 7.21 -9.09
CA LEU A 52 -21.11 6.70 -7.75
C LEU A 52 -19.64 6.30 -7.67
N ASP A 53 -18.85 7.12 -6.99
CA ASP A 53 -17.47 6.76 -6.64
C ASP A 53 -17.49 5.95 -5.33
N PRO A 54 -16.81 4.79 -5.27
CA PRO A 54 -16.64 4.11 -3.99
C PRO A 54 -15.83 5.00 -3.05
N PRO A 55 -16.04 4.90 -1.72
CA PRO A 55 -15.14 5.53 -0.77
C PRO A 55 -13.72 5.01 -1.04
N SER A 56 -12.77 5.93 -1.23
CA SER A 56 -11.35 5.57 -1.33
C SER A 56 -10.94 4.90 -0.02
N VAL A 57 -10.83 3.57 -0.01
CA VAL A 57 -10.26 2.85 1.13
C VAL A 57 -8.76 2.82 0.93
N SER A 58 -8.03 3.53 1.78
CA SER A 58 -6.59 3.33 1.92
C SER A 58 -6.29 2.55 3.19
N LEU A 59 -5.39 1.58 3.08
CA LEU A 59 -4.90 0.75 4.17
C LEU A 59 -3.43 1.09 4.38
N SER A 60 -3.12 1.76 5.49
CA SER A 60 -1.73 2.02 5.84
C SER A 60 -1.02 0.72 6.22
N LEU A 61 0.13 0.48 5.59
CA LEU A 61 0.95 -0.68 5.88
C LEU A 61 1.62 -0.57 7.25
N LYS A 62 1.85 -1.72 7.89
CA LYS A 62 2.62 -1.78 9.14
C LYS A 62 4.12 -1.66 8.83
N PRO A 63 4.89 -0.93 9.65
CA PRO A 63 6.34 -0.89 9.51
C PRO A 63 6.96 -2.28 9.59
N PRO A 64 7.94 -2.62 8.72
CA PRO A 64 8.68 -3.88 8.81
C PRO A 64 9.45 -3.99 10.13
N LYS A 65 9.61 -5.22 10.62
CA LYS A 65 10.47 -5.50 11.79
C LYS A 65 11.81 -6.02 11.34
N LEU A 66 12.88 -5.25 11.61
CA LEU A 66 14.24 -5.63 11.23
C LEU A 66 14.89 -6.47 12.30
N ARG A 67 15.77 -7.38 11.87
CA ARG A 67 16.67 -8.15 12.74
C ARG A 67 17.97 -8.46 12.01
N LEU A 68 19.01 -8.73 12.78
CA LEU A 68 20.29 -9.20 12.27
C LEU A 68 20.31 -10.73 12.34
N GLU A 69 20.59 -11.37 11.21
CA GLU A 69 20.81 -12.80 11.13
C GLU A 69 22.24 -13.09 10.67
N GLU A 70 22.88 -14.11 11.26
CA GLU A 70 24.19 -14.58 10.85
C GLU A 70 24.11 -16.06 10.50
N LYS A 71 24.52 -16.40 9.27
CA LYS A 71 24.55 -17.79 8.81
C LYS A 71 25.84 -18.04 8.04
N LEU A 72 26.60 -19.05 8.47
CA LEU A 72 27.88 -19.45 7.86
C LEU A 72 28.88 -18.27 7.77
N GLY A 73 28.93 -17.43 8.80
CA GLY A 73 29.79 -16.24 8.85
C GLY A 73 29.31 -15.06 7.99
N VAL A 74 28.15 -15.16 7.35
CA VAL A 74 27.54 -14.07 6.59
C VAL A 74 26.46 -13.42 7.44
N LYS A 75 26.69 -12.17 7.84
CA LYS A 75 25.70 -11.31 8.49
C LYS A 75 24.77 -10.67 7.45
N LYS A 76 23.46 -10.72 7.72
CA LYS A 76 22.40 -10.11 6.90
C LYS A 76 21.43 -9.33 7.77
N VAL A 77 20.99 -8.19 7.28
CA VAL A 77 19.80 -7.52 7.79
C VAL A 77 18.60 -8.14 7.09
N VAL A 78 17.64 -8.61 7.86
CA VAL A 78 16.41 -9.22 7.35
C VAL A 78 15.20 -8.55 7.99
N TRP A 79 14.07 -8.56 7.31
CA TRP A 79 12.82 -8.03 7.82
C TRP A 79 11.63 -8.92 7.44
N ASP A 80 10.56 -8.80 8.21
CA ASP A 80 9.33 -9.55 7.93
C ASP A 80 8.63 -9.01 6.69
N ALA A 81 8.09 -9.92 5.88
CA ALA A 81 7.28 -9.54 4.74
C ALA A 81 5.99 -8.85 5.21
N VAL A 82 5.70 -7.67 4.63
CA VAL A 82 4.51 -6.88 4.95
C VAL A 82 3.44 -7.15 3.88
N HIS A 83 2.27 -7.61 4.31
CA HIS A 83 1.15 -7.89 3.41
C HIS A 83 0.65 -6.60 2.73
N GLY A 84 0.58 -6.60 1.40
CA GLY A 84 0.21 -5.41 0.61
C GLY A 84 1.40 -4.54 0.20
N ALA A 85 2.62 -4.89 0.63
CA ALA A 85 3.84 -4.24 0.16
C ALA A 85 4.23 -4.76 -1.22
N LYS A 86 4.49 -3.83 -2.14
CA LYS A 86 5.08 -4.12 -3.46
C LYS A 86 6.59 -4.27 -3.37
N GLN A 87 7.22 -3.45 -2.55
CA GLN A 87 8.67 -3.39 -2.37
C GLN A 87 9.01 -2.73 -1.04
N TYR A 88 10.31 -2.59 -0.78
CA TYR A 88 10.85 -1.98 0.42
C TYR A 88 11.85 -0.88 0.06
N GLU A 89 11.84 0.19 0.86
CA GLU A 89 12.86 1.23 0.85
C GLU A 89 13.74 1.08 2.08
N LEU A 90 15.05 1.15 1.89
CA LEU A 90 16.04 1.01 2.97
C LEU A 90 16.94 2.21 3.02
N GLU A 91 17.12 2.74 4.22
CA GLU A 91 18.13 3.75 4.52
C GLU A 91 19.21 3.18 5.42
N VAL A 92 20.44 3.63 5.18
CA VAL A 92 21.61 3.17 5.92
C VAL A 92 22.50 4.36 6.26
N SER A 93 22.96 4.40 7.51
CA SER A 93 23.83 5.44 8.04
C SER A 93 24.97 4.83 8.86
N PHE A 94 26.14 5.47 8.83
CA PHE A 94 27.34 5.08 9.60
C PHE A 94 27.72 6.12 10.66
N LEU A 95 27.00 7.25 10.69
CA LEU A 95 27.30 8.37 11.59
C LEU A 95 26.31 8.41 12.74
N THR A 96 25.03 8.42 12.39
CA THR A 96 23.94 8.66 13.35
C THR A 96 22.69 7.90 12.95
N GLU A 97 21.86 7.61 13.94
CA GLU A 97 20.50 7.09 13.78
C GLU A 97 19.52 8.09 13.14
N ASN A 98 19.97 9.32 12.85
CA ASN A 98 19.16 10.39 12.27
C ASN A 98 19.19 10.43 10.74
N PHE A 99 19.98 9.56 10.08
CA PHE A 99 20.04 9.42 8.62
C PHE A 99 20.17 10.77 7.88
N ILE A 100 21.28 11.48 8.09
CA ILE A 100 21.50 12.80 7.46
C ILE A 100 21.72 12.63 5.94
N LYS A 101 20.82 13.18 5.12
CA LYS A 101 20.77 13.03 3.65
C LYS A 101 20.74 11.56 3.20
N PRO A 102 19.69 10.81 3.56
CA PRO A 102 19.60 9.42 3.15
C PRO A 102 19.32 9.33 1.65
N ASP A 103 19.95 8.35 0.99
CA ASP A 103 19.58 7.91 -0.34
C ASP A 103 18.96 6.51 -0.21
N PRO A 104 17.63 6.42 -0.06
CA PRO A 104 16.97 5.14 0.14
C PRO A 104 17.05 4.31 -1.13
N PHE A 105 17.54 3.08 -1.01
CA PHE A 105 17.51 2.13 -2.13
C PHE A 105 16.30 1.22 -2.03
N LYS A 106 15.77 0.83 -3.19
CA LYS A 106 14.59 -0.01 -3.32
C LYS A 106 14.95 -1.48 -3.53
N THR A 107 14.16 -2.38 -2.95
CA THR A 107 14.29 -3.82 -3.19
C THR A 107 12.98 -4.54 -2.97
N GLU A 108 12.73 -5.62 -3.72
CA GLU A 108 11.60 -6.53 -3.50
C GLU A 108 11.95 -7.65 -2.52
N ARG A 109 13.23 -7.76 -2.13
CA ARG A 109 13.70 -8.78 -1.19
C ARG A 109 13.35 -8.38 0.25
N THR A 110 13.40 -9.35 1.14
CA THR A 110 13.24 -9.16 2.59
C THR A 110 14.56 -9.32 3.35
N GLU A 111 15.68 -9.23 2.63
CA GLU A 111 17.01 -9.36 3.19
C GLU A 111 18.06 -8.60 2.37
N ILE A 112 19.12 -8.15 3.05
CA ILE A 112 20.33 -7.65 2.43
C ILE A 112 21.57 -8.02 3.24
N SER A 113 22.64 -8.44 2.56
CA SER A 113 23.89 -8.78 3.22
C SER A 113 24.66 -7.54 3.65
N LEU A 114 25.39 -7.63 4.78
CA LEU A 114 26.26 -6.52 5.21
C LEU A 114 27.37 -6.23 4.21
N ALA A 115 27.83 -7.21 3.42
CA ALA A 115 28.79 -6.98 2.35
C ALA A 115 28.18 -6.12 1.24
N THR A 116 26.93 -6.37 0.85
CA THR A 116 26.22 -5.55 -0.14
C THR A 116 25.97 -4.13 0.37
N LEU A 117 25.56 -3.99 1.64
CA LEU A 117 25.46 -2.69 2.30
C LEU A 117 26.81 -1.97 2.32
N GLY A 118 27.86 -2.69 2.70
CA GLY A 118 29.24 -2.21 2.71
C GLY A 118 29.70 -1.69 1.35
N ILE A 119 29.45 -2.44 0.26
CA ILE A 119 29.81 -2.02 -1.12
C ILE A 119 29.06 -0.76 -1.55
N ARG A 120 27.74 -0.69 -1.26
CA ARG A 120 26.92 0.51 -1.54
C ARG A 120 27.47 1.74 -0.82
N LEU A 121 28.01 1.54 0.38
CA LEU A 121 28.56 2.60 1.22
C LEU A 121 30.04 2.88 0.97
N ALA A 122 30.80 1.94 0.39
CA ALA A 122 32.23 2.08 0.09
C ALA A 122 32.54 3.01 -1.07
N GLN A 123 31.51 3.49 -1.78
CA GLN A 123 31.60 4.68 -2.63
C GLN A 123 31.78 5.98 -1.81
N SER A 124 31.57 5.92 -0.48
CA SER A 124 31.94 6.96 0.48
C SER A 124 33.23 6.55 1.21
N MET A 125 34.20 7.47 1.33
CA MET A 125 35.59 7.22 1.76
C MET A 125 35.80 6.70 3.21
N ALA A 126 34.76 6.20 3.90
CA ALA A 126 34.82 5.78 5.31
C ALA A 126 34.95 4.25 5.54
N TYR A 127 34.83 3.43 4.50
CA TYR A 127 34.65 1.97 4.65
C TYR A 127 35.88 1.20 5.16
N LYS A 128 37.10 1.76 5.07
CA LYS A 128 38.33 0.95 5.11
C LYS A 128 38.95 0.68 6.48
N ALA A 129 38.37 1.10 7.62
CA ALA A 129 39.16 1.07 8.87
C ALA A 129 38.47 0.77 10.21
N LEU A 130 37.14 0.72 10.37
CA LEU A 130 36.58 0.76 11.74
C LEU A 130 35.46 -0.26 11.97
N LYS A 131 35.51 -0.90 13.15
CA LYS A 131 34.38 -1.54 13.83
C LYS A 131 33.28 -0.51 14.04
N MET A 132 32.58 -0.16 12.96
CA MET A 132 31.55 0.86 12.97
C MET A 132 30.21 0.19 13.23
N ASN A 133 29.40 0.85 14.05
CA ASN A 133 27.97 0.57 14.10
C ASN A 133 27.33 1.17 12.84
N TYR A 134 26.48 0.39 12.18
CA TYR A 134 25.62 0.84 11.09
C TYR A 134 24.19 0.96 11.62
N TYR A 135 23.48 1.98 11.18
CA TYR A 135 22.08 2.20 11.48
C TYR A 135 21.28 1.89 10.22
N VAL A 136 20.31 1.00 10.31
CA VAL A 136 19.47 0.59 9.18
C VAL A 136 18.01 0.76 9.56
N ARG A 137 17.23 1.37 8.68
CA ARG A 137 15.76 1.39 8.80
C ARG A 137 15.13 1.04 7.46
N CYS A 138 13.93 0.48 7.51
CA CYS A 138 13.19 0.05 6.33
C CYS A 138 11.74 0.48 6.43
N LYS A 139 11.12 0.82 5.30
CA LYS A 139 9.67 0.94 5.19
C LYS A 139 9.14 0.07 4.06
N ALA A 140 7.89 -0.35 4.18
CA ALA A 140 7.16 -1.03 3.14
C ALA A 140 6.51 0.00 2.20
N VAL A 141 6.63 -0.22 0.90
CA VAL A 141 6.00 0.62 -0.14
C VAL A 141 4.75 -0.09 -0.63
N GLY A 142 3.60 0.58 -0.47
CA GLY A 142 2.29 0.02 -0.81
C GLY A 142 1.96 0.06 -2.30
N GLU A 143 0.95 -0.72 -2.70
CA GLU A 143 0.38 -0.67 -4.05
C GLU A 143 -1.14 -0.75 -4.01
N GLY A 144 -1.79 -0.05 -4.94
CA GLY A 144 -3.25 0.00 -5.05
C GLY A 144 -3.88 0.69 -3.85
N ILE A 145 -4.65 -0.07 -3.05
CA ILE A 145 -5.29 0.44 -1.83
C ILE A 145 -4.34 0.55 -0.64
N TYR A 146 -3.10 0.06 -0.76
CA TYR A 146 -2.14 0.09 0.34
C TYR A 146 -1.27 1.34 0.25
N GLU A 147 -1.25 2.13 1.32
CA GLU A 147 -0.32 3.24 1.50
C GLU A 147 1.01 2.76 2.06
N ASP A 148 2.08 3.51 1.82
CA ASP A 148 3.39 3.26 2.43
C ASP A 148 3.28 3.15 3.96
N SER A 149 4.12 2.30 4.56
CA SER A 149 4.27 2.27 6.00
C SER A 149 5.12 3.44 6.50
N ASP A 150 5.03 3.73 7.79
CA ASP A 150 6.10 4.45 8.48
C ASP A 150 7.42 3.66 8.42
N TRP A 151 8.51 4.36 8.70
CA TRP A 151 9.81 3.72 8.90
C TRP A 151 9.79 2.78 10.10
N SER A 152 10.48 1.65 9.98
CA SER A 152 10.78 0.76 11.09
C SER A 152 11.54 1.48 12.20
N GLU A 153 11.60 0.84 13.37
CA GLU A 153 12.65 1.14 14.33
C GLU A 153 14.03 0.97 13.67
N THR A 154 14.97 1.81 14.10
CA THR A 154 16.35 1.77 13.61
C THR A 154 17.06 0.55 14.20
N LEU A 155 17.55 -0.34 13.35
CA LEU A 155 18.43 -1.45 13.73
C LEU A 155 19.88 -0.95 13.77
N THR A 156 20.52 -1.06 14.93
CA THR A 156 21.97 -0.91 15.05
C THR A 156 22.67 -2.24 14.77
N VAL A 157 23.59 -2.24 13.82
CA VAL A 157 24.36 -3.40 13.38
C VAL A 157 25.83 -3.16 13.69
N THR A 158 26.47 -4.06 14.43
CA THR A 158 27.90 -3.98 14.72
C THR A 158 28.67 -4.97 13.84
N ALA A 159 29.63 -4.46 13.05
CA ALA A 159 30.54 -5.27 12.23
C ALA A 159 31.48 -6.10 13.09
#